data_AF-A0A355GL49-F1
#
_entry.id   AF-A0A355GL49-F1
#
_cell.length_a   1.000
_cell.length_b   1.000
_cell.length_c   1.000
_cell.angle_alpha   90.00
_cell.angle_beta   90.00
_cell.angle_gamma   90.00
#
_symmetry.space_group_name_H-M   'P 1'
#
loop_
_entity.id
_entity.type
_entity.pdbx_description
1 polymer ?
#
loop_
_entity_poly.entity_id
_entity_poly.type
_entity_poly.pdbx_seq_one_letter_code
_entity_poly.pdbx_strand_id
1 'polypeptide(L)'
;MNAENTQVIQQCTREALAGELTFPEILGKLAHIGIERYHADYSRQEITYYLPDGDSVVIATPHPSHPTATEFSAPAVEAAV
;
A
#
# COMPACT_ATOMS: atom_id res chain seq x y z
N MET A 1 -13.09 -10.22 4.00
CA MET A 1 -11.99 -10.48 3.05
C MET A 1 -12.06 -11.92 2.55
N ASN A 2 -11.96 -12.16 1.23
CA ASN A 2 -11.92 -13.52 0.66
C ASN A 2 -10.58 -13.80 -0.06
N ALA A 3 -10.38 -15.05 -0.49
CA ALA A 3 -9.13 -15.48 -1.14
C ALA A 3 -8.88 -14.78 -2.47
N GLU A 4 -9.92 -14.56 -3.27
CA GLU A 4 -9.84 -13.90 -4.57
C GLU A 4 -9.42 -12.42 -4.43
N ASN A 5 -10.06 -11.69 -3.53
CA ASN A 5 -9.69 -10.31 -3.18
C ASN A 5 -8.23 -10.26 -2.72
N THR A 6 -7.79 -11.21 -1.90
CA THR A 6 -6.40 -11.26 -1.43
C THR A 6 -5.42 -11.46 -2.59
N GLN A 7 -5.74 -12.29 -3.58
CA GLN A 7 -4.90 -12.47 -4.78
C GLN A 7 -4.84 -11.22 -5.64
N VAL A 8 -5.98 -10.54 -5.85
CA VAL A 8 -6.04 -9.27 -6.59
C VAL A 8 -5.17 -8.22 -5.89
N ILE A 9 -5.29 -8.10 -4.56
CA ILE A 9 -4.50 -7.17 -3.76
C ILE A 9 -3.00 -7.49 -3.89
N GLN A 10 -2.60 -8.75 -3.70
CA GLN A 10 -1.20 -9.16 -3.86
C GLN A 10 -0.64 -8.84 -5.24
N GLN A 11 -1.39 -9.10 -6.31
CA GLN A 11 -0.97 -8.78 -7.67
C GLN A 11 -0.85 -7.26 -7.85
N CYS A 12 -1.85 -6.49 -7.43
CA CYS A 12 -1.83 -5.04 -7.52
C CYS A 12 -0.65 -4.43 -6.76
N THR A 13 -0.36 -4.91 -5.54
CA THR A 13 0.79 -4.45 -4.75
C THR A 13 2.10 -4.75 -5.46
N ARG A 14 2.26 -5.94 -6.06
CA ARG A 14 3.47 -6.28 -6.83
C ARG A 14 3.64 -5.40 -8.06
N GLU A 15 2.59 -5.27 -8.88
CA GLU A 15 2.63 -4.46 -10.11
C GLU A 15 2.88 -2.97 -9.78
N ALA A 16 2.32 -2.47 -8.67
CA ALA A 16 2.57 -1.12 -8.17
C ALA A 16 4.04 -0.89 -7.79
N LEU A 17 4.64 -1.83 -7.04
CA LEU A 17 6.04 -1.74 -6.62
C LEU A 17 7.02 -1.91 -7.79
N ALA A 18 6.63 -2.67 -8.83
CA ALA A 18 7.40 -2.82 -10.06
C ALA A 18 7.26 -1.62 -11.02
N GLY A 19 6.32 -0.70 -10.77
CA GLY A 19 6.00 0.40 -11.67
C GLY A 19 5.29 -0.04 -12.96
N GLU A 20 4.66 -1.21 -12.94
CA GLU A 20 3.97 -1.81 -14.09
C GLU A 20 2.52 -1.32 -14.22
N LEU A 21 1.93 -0.84 -13.13
CA LEU A 21 0.63 -0.15 -13.15
C LEU A 21 0.76 1.31 -12.77
N THR A 22 -0.05 2.13 -13.41
CA THR A 22 -0.25 3.53 -13.01
C THR A 22 -1.13 3.62 -11.76
N PHE A 23 -1.02 4.72 -11.03
CA PHE A 23 -1.81 4.96 -9.83
C PHE A 23 -3.34 4.88 -10.06
N PRO A 24 -3.92 5.47 -11.12
CA PRO A 24 -5.36 5.33 -11.39
C PRO A 24 -5.79 3.87 -11.66
N GLU A 25 -4.95 3.08 -12.33
CA GLU A 25 -5.25 1.66 -12.59
C GLU A 25 -5.25 0.84 -11.29
N ILE A 26 -4.28 1.09 -10.41
CA ILE A 26 -4.21 0.46 -9.08
C ILE A 26 -5.48 0.79 -8.27
N LEU A 27 -5.86 2.06 -8.21
CA LEU A 27 -7.08 2.48 -7.49
C LEU A 27 -8.33 1.84 -8.07
N GLY A 28 -8.45 1.78 -9.41
CA GLY A 28 -9.58 1.13 -10.06
C GLY A 28 -9.70 -0.35 -9.70
N LYS A 29 -8.59 -1.10 -9.73
CA LYS A 29 -8.56 -2.52 -9.35
C LYS A 29 -8.93 -2.73 -7.87
N LEU A 30 -8.37 -1.93 -6.96
CA LEU A 30 -8.65 -2.03 -5.52
C LEU A 30 -10.09 -1.64 -5.18
N ALA A 31 -10.61 -0.56 -5.76
CA ALA A 31 -12.00 -0.12 -5.56
C ALA A 31 -13.00 -1.15 -6.09
N HIS A 32 -12.70 -1.83 -7.20
CA HIS A 32 -13.58 -2.84 -7.78
C HIS A 32 -13.85 -4.02 -6.84
N ILE A 33 -12.86 -4.40 -6.01
CA ILE A 33 -12.99 -5.45 -5.00
C ILE A 33 -13.44 -4.92 -3.62
N GLY A 34 -13.81 -3.64 -3.54
CA GLY A 34 -14.37 -3.02 -2.35
C GLY A 34 -13.36 -2.48 -1.33
N ILE A 35 -12.07 -2.39 -1.67
CA ILE A 35 -11.09 -1.77 -0.78
C ILE A 35 -11.34 -0.26 -0.71
N GLU A 36 -11.49 0.26 0.49
CA GLU A 36 -11.77 1.68 0.74
C GLU A 36 -10.56 2.46 1.27
N ARG A 37 -9.63 1.76 1.92
CA ARG A 37 -8.47 2.38 2.58
C ARG A 37 -7.29 1.42 2.57
N TYR A 38 -6.09 1.98 2.55
CA TYR A 38 -4.88 1.25 2.90
C TYR A 38 -4.03 2.04 3.90
N HIS A 39 -3.12 1.34 4.56
CA HIS A 39 -2.09 1.93 5.43
C HIS A 39 -0.74 1.39 4.99
N ALA A 40 0.12 2.26 4.49
CA ALA A 40 1.50 1.91 4.11
C ALA A 40 2.42 2.16 5.31
N ASP A 41 2.99 1.09 5.85
CA ASP A 41 3.93 1.13 6.96
C ASP A 41 5.34 0.83 6.46
N TYR A 42 6.08 1.89 6.13
CA TYR A 42 7.47 1.79 5.71
C TYR A 42 8.42 1.33 6.83
N SER A 43 8.02 1.45 8.10
CA SER A 43 8.84 0.97 9.22
C SER A 43 8.77 -0.55 9.35
N ARG A 44 7.58 -1.11 9.12
CA ARG A 44 7.33 -2.57 9.13
C ARG A 44 7.44 -3.22 7.76
N GLN A 45 7.62 -2.44 6.70
CA GLN A 45 7.70 -2.89 5.31
C GLN A 45 6.46 -3.69 4.91
N GLU A 46 5.28 -3.14 5.21
CA GLU A 46 3.99 -3.76 4.90
C GLU A 46 2.95 -2.72 4.48
N ILE A 47 1.95 -3.17 3.73
CA ILE A 47 0.73 -2.41 3.43
C ILE A 47 -0.47 -3.21 3.92
N THR A 48 -1.33 -2.56 4.71
CA THR A 48 -2.60 -3.13 5.16
C THR A 48 -3.75 -2.54 4.34
N TYR A 49 -4.57 -3.38 3.72
CA TYR A 49 -5.75 -2.98 2.95
C TYR A 49 -7.03 -3.31 3.73
N TYR A 50 -7.99 -2.39 3.74
CA TYR A 50 -9.20 -2.45 4.56
C TYR A 50 -10.46 -2.46 3.70
N LEU A 51 -11.43 -3.26 4.13
CA LEU A 51 -12.81 -3.25 3.67
C LEU A 51 -13.70 -2.40 4.61
N PRO A 52 -14.89 -1.95 4.15
CA PRO A 52 -15.79 -1.10 4.93
C PRO A 52 -16.35 -1.74 6.22
N ASP A 53 -16.35 -3.06 6.29
CA ASP A 53 -16.78 -3.83 7.46
C ASP A 53 -15.65 -3.98 8.52
N GLY A 54 -14.46 -3.45 8.23
CA GLY A 54 -13.29 -3.52 9.09
C GLY A 54 -12.39 -4.74 8.84
N ASP A 55 -12.77 -5.67 7.96
CA ASP A 55 -11.88 -6.75 7.54
C ASP A 55 -10.65 -6.18 6.83
N SER A 56 -9.50 -6.83 7.01
CA SER A 56 -8.26 -6.37 6.40
C SER A 56 -7.32 -7.48 5.99
N VAL A 57 -6.37 -7.15 5.13
CA VAL A 57 -5.24 -8.02 4.77
C VAL A 57 -3.95 -7.24 4.79
N VAL A 58 -2.90 -7.86 5.34
CA VAL A 58 -1.55 -7.31 5.38
C VAL A 58 -0.72 -7.95 4.27
N ILE A 59 -0.10 -7.12 3.44
CA ILE A 59 0.82 -7.55 2.38
C ILE A 59 2.22 -7.08 2.74
N ALA A 60 3.18 -8.00 2.80
CA ALA A 60 4.58 -7.64 2.95
C ALA A 60 5.08 -6.92 1.68
N THR A 61 5.71 -5.77 1.88
CA THR A 61 6.26 -4.90 0.82
C THR A 61 7.71 -4.57 1.12
N PRO A 62 8.62 -5.55 0.99
CA PRO A 62 10.02 -5.35 1.32
C PRO A 62 10.64 -4.28 0.42
N HIS A 63 11.34 -3.35 1.05
CA HIS A 63 12.10 -2.28 0.37
C HIS A 63 13.41 -2.06 1.14
N PRO A 64 14.40 -1.36 0.56
CA PRO A 64 15.60 -0.99 1.29
C PRO A 64 15.23 -0.33 2.63
N SER A 65 15.79 -0.88 3.71
CA SER A 65 15.56 -0.34 5.05
C SER A 65 16.46 0.86 5.26
N HIS A 66 15.84 2.01 5.50
CA HIS A 66 16.52 3.21 5.95
C HIS A 66 16.09 3.50 7.39
N PRO A 67 17.00 3.91 8.28
CA PRO A 67 16.63 4.30 9.62
C PRO A 67 15.68 5.50 9.56
N THR A 68 14.55 5.40 10.26
CA THR A 68 13.64 6.53 10.44
C THR A 68 14.35 7.63 11.20
N ALA A 69 14.32 8.85 10.67
CA ALA A 69 14.91 10.00 11.34
C ALA A 69 14.23 10.25 12.69
N THR A 70 15.02 10.63 13.70
CA THR A 70 14.49 10.96 15.04
C THR A 70 13.67 12.26 15.03
N GLU A 71 14.00 13.19 14.13
CA GLU A 71 13.35 14.49 14.02
C GLU A 71 12.52 14.58 12.73
N PHE A 72 11.34 15.19 12.81
CA PHE A 72 10.49 15.44 11.66
C PHE A 72 10.90 16.75 10.96
N SER A 73 10.97 16.71 9.62
CA SER A 73 11.23 17.89 8.78
C SER A 73 10.11 18.09 7.77
N ALA A 74 9.20 19.03 8.04
CA ALA A 74 8.13 19.37 7.10
C ALA A 74 8.65 19.81 5.72
N PRO A 75 9.70 20.66 5.61
CA PRO A 75 10.24 21.05 4.30
C PRO A 75 10.83 19.87 3.52
N ALA A 76 11.42 18.88 4.20
CA ALA A 76 11.95 17.70 3.53
C ALA A 76 10.84 16.80 2.97
N VAL A 77 9.70 16.70 3.68
CA VAL A 77 8.53 15.98 3.18
C VAL A 77 7.93 16.68 1.96
N GLU A 78 7.76 18.00 2.02
CA GLU A 78 7.24 18.78 0.89
C GLU A 78 8.13 18.67 -0.35
N ALA A 79 9.45 18.64 -0.20
CA ALA A 79 10.39 18.49 -1.31
C ALA A 79 10.39 17.08 -1.95
N ALA A 80 9.74 16.09 -1.33
CA ALA A 80 9.74 14.70 -1.76
C ALA A 80 8.45 14.27 -2.50
N VAL A 81 7.47 15.17 -2.64
CA VAL A 81 6.16 14.90 -3.29
C VAL A 81 6.05 15.54 -4.66
#